data_AF-A0A1I1XUT8-F1
#
_entry.id   AF-A0A1I1XUT8-F1
#
_cell.length_a   1.000
_cell.length_b   1.000
_cell.length_c   1.000
_cell.angle_alpha   90.00
_cell.angle_beta   90.00
_cell.angle_gamma   90.00
#
_symmetry.space_group_name_H-M   'P 1'
#
loop_
_entity.id
_entity.type
_entity.pdbx_description
1 polymer ?
#
loop_
_entity_poly.entity_id
_entity_poly.type
_entity_poly.pdbx_seq_one_letter_code
_entity_poly.pdbx_strand_id
1 'polypeptide(L)'
;MAKFIVTYENGRIKKEITFRGEVYTVTMGSWDGCSRTAEEKAFNHQFEERHPEDRDLEEIASLMDDMSFGSWDDIEESLKELAKFEQNSAV
;
A
#
# COMPACT_ATOMS: atom_id res chain seq x y z
N MET A 1 5.71 -9.93 8.28
CA MET A 1 5.42 -8.69 9.01
C MET A 1 5.27 -7.61 7.98
N ALA A 2 4.08 -7.00 7.91
CA ALA A 2 3.83 -5.89 7.01
C ALA A 2 4.84 -4.76 7.29
N LYS A 3 5.45 -4.20 6.24
CA LYS A 3 6.44 -3.13 6.34
C LYS A 3 6.07 -2.02 5.38
N PHE A 4 6.07 -0.78 5.85
CA PHE A 4 5.89 0.39 5.00
C PHE A 4 7.15 1.26 4.97
N ILE A 5 7.49 1.75 3.79
CA ILE A 5 8.63 2.64 3.57
C ILE A 5 8.17 3.82 2.73
N VAL A 6 8.54 5.03 3.15
CA VAL A 6 8.40 6.24 2.34
C VAL A 6 9.77 6.82 2.08
N THR A 7 10.09 6.99 0.79
CA THR A 7 11.35 7.57 0.33
C THR A 7 11.08 8.86 -0.42
N TYR A 8 11.77 9.94 -0.03
CA TYR A 8 11.73 11.22 -0.72
C TYR A 8 13.02 11.38 -1.51
N GLU A 9 12.92 11.45 -2.84
CA GLU A 9 14.09 11.54 -3.71
C GLU A 9 13.77 12.39 -4.95
N ASN A 10 14.62 13.38 -5.25
CA ASN A 10 14.51 14.22 -6.44
C ASN A 10 13.10 14.82 -6.70
N GLY A 11 12.41 15.24 -5.63
CA GLY A 11 11.06 15.82 -5.70
C GLY A 11 9.92 14.79 -5.77
N ARG A 12 10.26 13.50 -5.87
CA ARG A 12 9.32 12.37 -5.89
C ARG A 12 9.11 11.79 -4.50
N ILE A 13 8.01 11.07 -4.34
CA ILE A 13 7.71 10.31 -3.13
C ILE A 13 7.44 8.88 -3.55
N LYS A 14 8.33 7.95 -3.20
CA LYS A 14 8.11 6.52 -3.38
C LYS A 14 7.57 5.93 -2.08
N LYS A 15 6.44 5.25 -2.16
CA LYS A 15 5.82 4.48 -1.08
C LYS A 15 5.93 3.00 -1.43
N GLU A 16 6.34 2.19 -0.45
CA GLU A 16 6.48 0.74 -0.62
C GLU A 16 5.84 0.01 0.55
N ILE A 17 4.99 -0.98 0.25
CA ILE A 17 4.46 -1.94 1.22
C ILE A 17 5.07 -3.30 0.92
N THR A 18 5.64 -3.94 1.94
CA THR A 18 5.90 -5.38 1.92
C THR A 18 4.80 -6.07 2.73
N PHE A 19 4.06 -7.00 2.12
CA PHE A 19 2.98 -7.75 2.76
C PHE A 19 2.96 -9.18 2.20
N ARG A 20 2.88 -10.20 3.07
CA ARG A 20 2.90 -11.63 2.68
C ARG A 20 4.07 -12.03 1.77
N GLY A 21 5.22 -11.36 1.92
CA GLY A 21 6.42 -11.61 1.12
C GLY A 21 6.43 -10.92 -0.25
N GLU A 22 5.36 -10.22 -0.62
CA GLU A 22 5.30 -9.42 -1.84
C GLU A 22 5.55 -7.94 -1.57
N VAL A 23 6.05 -7.24 -2.59
CA VAL A 23 6.26 -5.80 -2.56
C VAL A 23 5.27 -5.11 -3.51
N TYR A 24 4.66 -4.05 -3.01
CA TYR A 24 3.78 -3.14 -3.74
C TYR A 24 4.41 -1.75 -3.71
N THR A 25 4.35 -1.02 -4.80
CA THR A 25 5.05 0.27 -4.95
C THR A 25 4.17 1.30 -5.61
N VAL A 26 4.14 2.50 -5.05
CA VAL A 26 3.52 3.69 -5.64
C VAL A 26 4.51 4.84 -5.56
N THR A 27 4.83 5.41 -6.71
CA THR A 27 5.72 6.55 -6.87
C THR A 27 4.88 7.75 -7.28
N MET A 28 4.81 8.75 -6.40
CA MET A 28 4.24 10.04 -6.73
C MET A 28 5.27 10.87 -7.48
N GLY A 29 4.88 11.36 -8.65
CA GLY A 29 5.68 12.29 -9.44
C GLY A 29 5.96 13.61 -8.70
N SER A 30 6.69 14.48 -9.38
CA SER A 30 6.95 15.84 -8.90
C SER A 30 5.64 16.63 -8.79
N TRP A 31 5.59 17.53 -7.81
CA TRP A 31 4.48 18.47 -7.68
C TRP A 31 4.49 19.47 -8.84
N ASP A 32 3.38 19.59 -9.56
CA ASP A 32 3.25 20.47 -10.73
C ASP A 32 2.70 21.87 -10.40
N GLY A 33 2.36 22.13 -9.14
CA GLY A 33 1.69 23.36 -8.68
C GLY A 33 0.25 23.12 -8.21
N CYS A 34 -0.39 22.03 -8.66
CA CYS A 34 -1.79 21.70 -8.37
C CYS A 34 -1.96 20.28 -7.83
N SER A 35 -1.17 19.32 -8.31
CA SER A 35 -1.30 17.91 -7.96
C SER A 35 0.03 17.14 -8.09
N ARG A 36 0.00 15.88 -7.66
CA ARG A 36 1.01 14.87 -8.04
C ARG A 36 0.25 13.73 -8.71
N THR A 37 0.76 13.27 -9.84
CA THR A 37 0.26 12.06 -10.51
C THR A 37 1.06 10.86 -10.04
N ALA A 38 0.37 9.74 -9.80
CA ALA A 38 1.02 8.48 -9.48
C ALA A 38 1.58 7.80 -10.74
N GLU A 39 2.77 7.23 -10.58
CA GLU A 39 3.51 6.31 -11.46
C GLU A 39 2.73 5.07 -11.88
N GLU A 40 2.27 4.43 -10.81
CA GLU A 40 1.72 3.11 -10.73
C GLU A 40 0.30 3.17 -10.17
N LYS A 41 -0.45 2.07 -10.29
CA LYS A 41 -1.75 1.93 -9.63
C LYS A 41 -1.59 1.98 -8.11
N ALA A 42 -2.63 2.43 -7.41
CA ALA A 42 -2.69 2.33 -5.95
C ALA A 42 -2.50 0.88 -5.46
N PHE A 43 -2.08 0.71 -4.21
CA PHE A 43 -1.71 -0.61 -3.68
C PHE A 43 -2.87 -1.60 -3.69
N ASN A 44 -4.09 -1.14 -3.41
CA ASN A 44 -5.31 -1.95 -3.47
C ASN A 44 -5.49 -2.61 -4.84
N HIS A 45 -5.38 -1.85 -5.92
CA HIS A 45 -5.49 -2.40 -7.27
C HIS A 45 -4.35 -3.36 -7.61
N GLN A 46 -3.12 -3.08 -7.15
CA GLN A 46 -2.01 -4.02 -7.33
C GLN A 46 -2.25 -5.33 -6.58
N PHE A 47 -2.88 -5.27 -5.41
CA PHE A 47 -3.23 -6.45 -4.61
C PHE A 47 -4.36 -7.24 -5.25
N GLU A 48 -5.46 -6.59 -5.63
CA GLU A 48 -6.60 -7.20 -6.33
C GLU A 48 -6.19 -7.96 -7.59
N GLU A 49 -5.27 -7.38 -8.38
CA GLU A 49 -4.79 -8.02 -9.61
C GLU A 49 -3.91 -9.25 -9.36
N ARG A 50 -3.19 -9.30 -8.23
CA ARG A 50 -2.31 -10.42 -7.90
C ARG A 50 -3.02 -11.51 -7.11
N HIS A 51 -4.01 -11.13 -6.31
CA HIS A 51 -4.74 -12.03 -5.40
C HIS A 51 -6.26 -11.92 -5.60
N PRO A 52 -6.79 -12.11 -6.82
CA PRO A 52 -8.23 -11.96 -7.08
C PRO A 52 -9.11 -12.99 -6.36
N GLU A 53 -8.51 -14.08 -5.88
CA GLU A 53 -9.18 -15.15 -5.14
C GLU A 53 -8.91 -15.09 -3.63
N ASP A 54 -8.30 -14.01 -3.14
CA ASP A 54 -8.06 -13.86 -1.70
C ASP A 54 -9.39 -13.83 -0.94
N ARG A 55 -9.48 -14.62 0.12
CA ARG A 55 -10.69 -14.69 0.95
C ARG A 55 -10.99 -13.35 1.62
N ASP A 56 -9.94 -12.62 1.97
CA ASP A 56 -10.02 -11.35 2.70
C ASP A 56 -9.75 -10.16 1.75
N LEU A 57 -9.98 -10.35 0.43
CA LEU A 57 -9.62 -9.39 -0.62
C LEU A 57 -10.15 -7.98 -0.34
N GLU A 58 -11.45 -7.85 -0.07
CA GLU A 58 -12.09 -6.55 0.13
C GLU A 58 -11.50 -5.79 1.34
N GLU A 59 -11.25 -6.51 2.43
CA GLU A 59 -10.68 -5.94 3.66
C GLU A 59 -9.22 -5.52 3.44
N ILE A 60 -8.40 -6.40 2.86
CA ILE A 60 -6.99 -6.11 2.58
C ILE A 60 -6.86 -4.98 1.56
N ALA A 61 -7.67 -4.99 0.49
CA ALA A 61 -7.69 -3.95 -0.52
C ALA A 61 -8.06 -2.59 0.09
N SER A 62 -9.06 -2.53 0.96
CA SER A 62 -9.40 -1.28 1.68
C SER A 62 -8.21 -0.75 2.49
N LEU A 63 -7.57 -1.60 3.29
CA LEU A 63 -6.40 -1.20 4.10
C LEU A 63 -5.24 -0.71 3.23
N MET A 64 -5.03 -1.34 2.06
CA MET A 64 -4.00 -0.94 1.11
C MET A 64 -4.33 0.37 0.38
N ASP A 65 -5.60 0.69 0.17
CA ASP A 65 -6.02 1.97 -0.41
C ASP A 65 -5.66 3.13 0.54
N ASP A 66 -6.01 2.99 1.82
CA ASP A 66 -5.67 3.96 2.87
C ASP A 66 -4.16 4.23 2.92
N MET A 67 -3.34 3.21 2.71
CA MET A 67 -1.89 3.38 2.73
C MET A 67 -1.32 4.08 1.48
N SER A 68 -2.03 4.02 0.36
CA SER A 68 -1.59 4.62 -0.91
C SER A 68 -1.52 6.13 -0.79
N PHE A 69 -2.55 6.76 -0.19
CA PHE A 69 -2.68 8.22 -0.15
C PHE A 69 -3.13 8.82 1.19
N GLY A 70 -3.41 7.98 2.20
CA GLY A 70 -3.85 8.41 3.52
C GLY A 70 -2.77 9.10 4.36
N SER A 71 -3.21 9.57 5.52
CA SER A 71 -2.34 10.23 6.51
C SER A 71 -1.44 9.22 7.21
N TRP A 72 -0.45 9.71 7.96
CA TRP A 72 0.42 8.82 8.76
C TRP A 72 -0.36 8.03 9.82
N ASP A 73 -1.41 8.61 10.38
CA ASP A 73 -2.26 7.93 11.37
C ASP A 73 -3.04 6.78 10.71
N ASP A 74 -3.65 7.03 9.54
CA ASP A 74 -4.36 6.01 8.76
C ASP A 74 -3.40 4.88 8.32
N ILE A 75 -2.19 5.24 7.87
CA ILE A 75 -1.17 4.28 7.47
C ILE A 75 -0.76 3.39 8.66
N GLU A 76 -0.57 3.97 9.85
CA GLU A 76 -0.18 3.21 11.04
C GLU A 76 -1.30 2.25 11.48
N GLU A 77 -2.55 2.70 11.45
CA GLU A 77 -3.70 1.86 11.75
C GLU A 77 -3.82 0.71 10.75
N SER A 78 -3.77 1.01 9.45
CA SER A 78 -3.84 -0.01 8.40
C SER A 78 -2.70 -1.02 8.47
N LEU A 79 -1.49 -0.61 8.84
CA LEU A 79 -0.37 -1.54 9.07
C LEU A 79 -0.63 -2.52 10.22
N LYS A 80 -1.24 -2.04 11.32
CA LYS A 80 -1.58 -2.89 12.47
C LYS A 80 -2.66 -3.90 12.10
N GLU A 81 -3.64 -3.49 11.31
CA GLU A 81 -4.70 -4.38 10.82
C GLU A 81 -4.14 -5.39 9.81
N LEU A 82 -3.36 -4.97 8.82
CA LEU A 82 -2.69 -5.87 7.86
C LEU A 82 -1.84 -6.94 8.57
N ALA A 83 -1.16 -6.61 9.67
CA ALA A 83 -0.38 -7.57 10.43
C ALA A 83 -1.22 -8.75 10.97
N LYS A 84 -2.53 -8.60 11.16
CA LYS A 84 -3.44 -9.69 11.58
C LYS A 84 -3.68 -10.68 10.44
N PHE A 85 -3.76 -10.20 9.19
CA PHE A 85 -3.98 -11.02 8.01
C PHE A 85 -2.77 -11.84 7.58
N GLU A 86 -1.56 -11.52 8.05
CA GLU A 86 -0.39 -12.37 7.84
C GLU A 86 -0.36 -13.60 8.76
N GLN A 87 -1.06 -13.55 9.90
CA GLN A 87 -1.09 -14.65 10.87
C GLN A 87 -2.11 -15.73 10.48
N ASN A 88 -3.14 -15.37 9.71
CA ASN A 88 -4.21 -16.27 9.28
C ASN A 88 -3.90 -17.04 7.98
N SER A 89 -2.83 -16.68 7.25
CA SER A 89 -2.45 -17.35 5.99
C SER A 89 -1.60 -18.62 6.18
N ALA A 90 -1.39 -19.05 7.42
CA ALA A 90 -0.53 -20.19 7.78
C ALA A 90 -1.29 -21.51 8.00
N VAL A 91 -2.42 -21.73 7.33
CA VAL A 91 -3.18 -23.00 7.36
C VAL A 91 -3.28 -23.59 5.96
#